data_AF-A0A433ILE6-F1
#
_entry.id   AF-A0A433ILE6-F1
#
_cell.length_a   1.000
_cell.length_b   1.000
_cell.length_c   1.000
_cell.angle_alpha   90.00
_cell.angle_beta   90.00
_cell.angle_gamma   90.00
#
_symmetry.space_group_name_H-M   'P 1'
#
loop_
_entity.id
_entity.type
_entity.pdbx_description
1 polymer ?
#
loop_
_entity_poly.entity_id
_entity_poly.type
_entity_poly.pdbx_seq_one_letter_code
_entity_poly.pdbx_strand_id
1 'polypeptide(L)'
;MTTLRKAKVALALLTVLLLLFVLTQMDAAWRSRDVADTSDRALARELGLSDLSLFTEARYTRHPSQADYHAPFQDHPAALEHFPSGALLLPVPGAE
;
A
#
# COMPACT_ATOMS: atom_id res chain seq x y z
N MET A 1 -18.77 -43.58 -14.36
CA MET A 1 -17.89 -42.40 -14.54
C MET A 1 -18.69 -41.17 -14.17
N THR A 2 -18.42 -40.56 -13.01
CA THR A 2 -19.14 -39.37 -12.55
C THR A 2 -18.68 -38.18 -13.38
N THR A 3 -19.56 -37.60 -14.19
CA THR A 3 -19.28 -36.41 -14.98
C THR A 3 -18.99 -35.23 -14.04
N LEU A 4 -17.79 -34.64 -14.17
CA LEU A 4 -17.38 -33.53 -13.32
C LEU A 4 -18.19 -32.28 -13.68
N ARG A 5 -19.03 -31.81 -12.75
CA ARG A 5 -19.84 -30.60 -12.95
C ARG A 5 -18.93 -29.38 -13.10
N LYS A 6 -19.17 -28.54 -14.13
CA LYS A 6 -18.41 -27.30 -14.39
C LYS A 6 -18.27 -26.41 -13.14
N ALA A 7 -19.32 -26.35 -12.32
CA ALA A 7 -19.30 -25.61 -11.05
C ALA A 7 -18.22 -26.11 -10.06
N LYS A 8 -17.94 -27.41 -10.00
CA LYS A 8 -16.87 -27.96 -9.15
C LYS A 8 -15.49 -27.53 -9.64
N VAL A 9 -15.30 -27.48 -10.97
CA VAL A 9 -14.05 -26.99 -11.58
C VAL A 9 -13.87 -25.50 -11.28
N ALA A 10 -14.91 -24.69 -11.46
CA ALA A 10 -14.87 -23.25 -11.15
C ALA A 10 -14.56 -23.00 -9.67
N LEU A 11 -15.19 -23.75 -8.75
CA LEU A 11 -14.93 -23.61 -7.33
C LEU A 11 -13.50 -24.01 -6.97
N ALA A 12 -12.99 -25.12 -7.50
CA ALA A 12 -11.61 -25.55 -7.29
C ALA A 12 -10.61 -24.49 -7.78
N LEU A 13 -10.85 -23.94 -8.97
CA LEU A 13 -10.04 -22.85 -9.52
C LEU A 13 -10.07 -21.62 -8.62
N LEU A 14 -11.26 -21.19 -8.18
CA LEU A 14 -11.40 -20.04 -7.29
C LEU A 14 -10.65 -20.26 -5.97
N THR A 15 -10.75 -21.46 -5.38
CA THR A 15 -10.02 -21.78 -4.14
C THR A 15 -8.51 -21.74 -4.33
N VAL A 16 -7.99 -22.23 -5.47
CA VAL A 16 -6.56 -22.16 -5.78
C VAL A 16 -6.13 -20.71 -5.98
N LEU A 17 -6.89 -19.90 -6.71
CA LEU A 17 -6.59 -18.48 -6.91
C LEU A 17 -6.60 -17.70 -5.60
N LEU A 18 -7.57 -17.95 -4.73
CA LEU A 18 -7.64 -17.32 -3.41
C LEU A 18 -6.45 -17.72 -2.54
N LEU A 19 -6.06 -19.01 -2.56
CA LEU A 19 -4.88 -19.48 -1.84
C LEU A 19 -3.61 -18.79 -2.35
N LEU A 20 -3.42 -18.73 -3.67
CA LEU A 20 -2.27 -18.04 -4.28
C LEU A 20 -2.25 -16.56 -3.92
N PHE A 21 -3.41 -15.89 -3.92
CA PHE A 21 -3.53 -14.49 -3.50
C PHE A 21 -3.07 -14.31 -2.04
N VAL A 22 -3.55 -15.15 -1.13
CA VAL A 22 -3.12 -15.10 0.28
C VAL A 22 -1.61 -15.33 0.40
N LEU A 23 -1.05 -16.31 -0.31
CA LEU A 23 0.38 -16.57 -0.31
C LEU A 23 1.20 -15.39 -0.83
N THR A 24 0.74 -14.70 -1.88
CA THR A 24 1.40 -13.48 -2.37
C THR A 24 1.37 -12.34 -1.36
N GLN A 25 0.25 -12.17 -0.63
CA GLN A 25 0.16 -11.16 0.42
C GLN A 25 1.08 -11.49 1.61
N MET A 26 1.20 -12.78 1.98
CA MET A 26 2.12 -13.23 3.04
C MET A 26 3.58 -13.00 2.65
N ASP A 27 3.97 -13.37 1.42
CA ASP A 27 5.33 -13.13 0.90
C ASP A 27 5.66 -11.63 0.85
N ALA A 28 4.72 -10.80 0.38
CA ALA A 28 4.86 -9.36 0.39
C ALA A 28 5.02 -8.81 1.82
N ALA A 29 4.23 -9.27 2.78
CA ALA A 29 4.30 -8.84 4.18
C ALA A 29 5.59 -9.29 4.88
N TRP A 30 6.18 -10.41 4.48
CA TRP A 30 7.50 -10.84 4.97
C TRP A 30 8.61 -9.99 4.36
N ARG A 31 8.60 -9.77 3.04
CA ARG A 31 9.63 -8.94 2.37
C ARG A 31 9.55 -7.47 2.74
N SER A 32 8.36 -6.93 3.00
CA SER A 32 8.20 -5.54 3.39
C SER A 32 8.85 -5.23 4.73
N ARG A 33 9.02 -6.23 5.62
CA ARG A 33 9.74 -6.07 6.88
C ARG A 33 11.23 -5.86 6.66
N ASP A 34 11.80 -6.56 5.68
CA ASP A 34 13.24 -6.46 5.38
C ASP A 34 13.58 -5.20 4.57
N VAL A 35 12.70 -4.82 3.62
CA VAL A 35 12.93 -3.66 2.73
C VAL A 35 12.69 -2.32 3.43
N ALA A 36 11.70 -2.22 4.33
CA ALA A 36 11.31 -0.94 4.92
C ALA A 36 12.32 -0.38 5.94
N ASP A 37 13.27 -1.18 6.44
CA ASP A 37 13.99 -0.80 7.66
C ASP A 37 15.41 -0.25 7.46
N THR A 38 16.07 -0.47 6.31
CA THR A 38 17.51 -0.14 6.23
C THR A 38 17.99 0.59 4.97
N SER A 39 17.83 0.06 3.75
CA SER A 39 18.47 0.67 2.56
C SER A 39 17.91 2.05 2.23
N ASP A 40 16.58 2.14 2.25
CA ASP A 40 15.81 3.27 1.74
C ASP A 40 15.90 4.47 2.69
N ARG A 41 15.81 4.21 4.00
CA ARG A 41 16.03 5.21 5.05
C ARG A 41 17.49 5.63 5.16
N ALA A 42 18.44 4.71 4.97
CA ALA A 42 19.86 5.04 4.95
C ALA A 42 20.19 5.97 3.77
N LEU A 43 19.64 5.69 2.59
CA LEU A 43 19.80 6.54 1.41
C LEU A 43 19.18 7.92 1.62
N ALA A 44 17.96 8.01 2.15
CA ALA A 44 17.33 9.30 2.47
C ALA A 44 18.20 10.11 3.44
N ARG A 45 18.76 9.46 4.46
CA ARG A 45 19.68 10.09 5.43
C ARG A 45 20.99 10.54 4.79
N GLU A 46 21.58 9.73 3.92
CA GLU A 46 22.83 10.05 3.20
C GLU A 46 22.65 11.26 2.29
N LEU A 47 21.50 11.36 1.62
CA LEU A 47 21.15 12.49 0.75
C LEU A 47 20.65 13.71 1.52
N GLY A 48 20.51 13.64 2.85
CA GLY A 48 19.99 14.74 3.67
C GLY A 48 18.50 15.04 3.43
N LEU A 49 17.75 14.07 2.91
CA LEU A 49 16.31 14.18 2.70
C LEU A 49 15.56 13.87 4.00
N SER A 50 14.43 14.55 4.23
CA SER A 50 13.61 14.30 5.42
C SER A 50 12.91 12.93 5.37
N ASP A 51 12.50 12.49 4.19
CA ASP A 51 11.97 11.15 3.90
C ASP A 51 11.97 10.91 2.38
N LEU A 52 11.67 9.69 1.95
CA LEU A 52 11.47 9.34 0.55
C LEU A 52 10.17 9.93 0.00
N SER A 53 10.18 10.22 -1.30
CA SER A 53 8.95 10.56 -2.04
C SER A 53 8.25 9.27 -2.45
N LEU A 54 7.19 8.86 -1.75
CA LEU A 54 6.51 7.58 -2.00
C LEU A 54 5.67 7.61 -3.28
N PHE A 55 5.05 8.74 -3.56
CA PHE A 55 4.24 8.99 -4.75
C PHE A 55 4.64 10.33 -5.38
N THR A 56 4.22 10.61 -6.60
CA THR A 56 4.51 11.88 -7.30
C THR A 56 3.27 12.69 -7.60
N GLU A 57 2.09 12.21 -7.23
CA GLU A 57 0.80 12.81 -7.53
C GLU A 57 0.27 13.61 -6.34
N ALA A 58 -0.55 13.01 -5.44
CA ALA A 58 -1.16 13.72 -4.32
C ALA A 58 -0.09 14.27 -3.35
N ARG A 59 -0.18 15.56 -3.00
CA ARG A 59 0.88 16.25 -2.23
C ARG A 59 1.14 15.62 -0.87
N TYR A 60 0.08 15.27 -0.14
CA TYR A 60 0.16 14.65 1.19
C TYR A 60 0.64 13.19 1.15
N THR A 61 0.77 12.61 -0.05
CA THR A 61 1.25 11.24 -0.27
C THR A 61 2.74 11.18 -0.66
N ARG A 62 3.34 12.31 -1.07
CA ARG A 62 4.77 12.39 -1.44
C ARG A 62 5.65 12.16 -0.21
N HIS A 63 5.52 13.01 0.80
CA HIS A 63 6.29 12.94 2.03
C HIS A 63 5.33 12.93 3.21
N PRO A 64 4.87 11.76 3.68
CA PRO A 64 3.89 11.68 4.76
C PRO A 64 4.34 12.41 6.03
N SER A 65 5.64 12.43 6.32
CA SER A 65 6.24 13.15 7.45
C SER A 65 6.20 14.68 7.32
N GLN A 66 6.01 15.21 6.12
CA GLN A 66 5.95 16.65 5.83
C GLN A 66 4.56 17.09 5.33
N ALA A 67 3.59 16.18 5.31
CA ALA A 67 2.22 16.54 5.01
C ALA A 67 1.71 17.47 6.13
N ASP A 68 1.28 18.67 5.74
CA ASP A 68 0.66 19.61 6.69
C ASP A 68 -0.66 18.98 7.20
N TYR A 69 -1.05 19.22 8.45
CA TYR A 69 -2.35 18.76 8.97
C TYR A 69 -3.39 19.89 8.98
N HIS A 70 -2.96 21.13 8.75
CA HIS A 70 -3.77 22.33 9.01
C HIS A 70 -3.80 23.32 7.85
N ALA A 71 -3.34 22.93 6.65
CA ALA A 71 -3.46 23.80 5.49
C ALA A 71 -4.95 23.90 5.04
N PRO A 72 -5.48 25.11 4.82
CA PRO A 72 -6.81 25.26 4.26
C PRO A 72 -6.89 24.66 2.85
N PHE A 73 -8.00 23.96 2.55
CA PHE A 73 -8.24 23.23 1.29
C PHE A 73 -7.26 22.09 1.00
N GLN A 74 -6.69 21.49 2.04
CA GLN A 74 -5.84 20.32 1.86
C GLN A 74 -6.66 19.05 1.63
N ASP A 75 -6.17 18.21 0.72
CA ASP A 75 -6.65 16.86 0.52
C ASP A 75 -6.20 15.95 1.68
N HIS A 76 -7.05 14.99 2.05
CA HIS A 76 -6.80 14.05 3.14
C HIS A 76 -6.82 12.61 2.61
N PRO A 77 -6.23 11.64 3.34
CA PRO A 77 -6.36 10.23 3.01
C PRO A 77 -7.83 9.86 2.76
N ALA A 78 -8.10 9.12 1.68
CA ALA A 78 -9.44 8.77 1.21
C ALA A 78 -10.35 9.96 0.82
N ALA A 79 -9.81 11.13 0.52
CA ALA A 79 -10.54 12.20 -0.14
C ALA A 79 -11.05 11.76 -1.53
N LEU A 80 -12.19 12.31 -1.95
CA LEU A 80 -12.71 12.12 -3.31
C LEU A 80 -11.92 13.00 -4.28
N GLU A 81 -10.76 12.52 -4.68
CA GLU A 81 -9.85 13.21 -5.61
C GLU A 81 -9.49 12.32 -6.81
N HIS A 82 -8.77 12.91 -7.77
CA HIS A 82 -8.38 12.22 -9.00
C HIS A 82 -7.10 11.36 -8.83
N PHE A 83 -6.35 11.54 -7.74
CA PHE A 83 -5.06 10.86 -7.55
C PHE A 83 -5.24 9.49 -6.87
N PRO A 84 -4.94 8.35 -7.55
CA PRO A 84 -5.09 7.01 -6.98
C PRO A 84 -4.30 6.77 -5.68
N SER A 85 -3.12 7.37 -5.51
CA SER A 85 -2.32 7.30 -4.27
C SER A 85 -3.08 7.71 -3.01
N GLY A 86 -4.06 8.61 -3.13
CA GLY A 86 -4.89 9.02 -2.00
C GLY A 86 -5.74 7.89 -1.39
N ALA A 87 -6.04 6.85 -2.18
CA ALA A 87 -6.72 5.65 -1.71
C ALA A 87 -5.77 4.59 -1.12
N LEU A 88 -4.46 4.71 -1.34
CA LEU A 88 -3.45 3.77 -0.88
C LEU A 88 -2.85 4.16 0.47
N LEU A 89 -2.88 5.45 0.82
CA LEU A 89 -2.46 5.92 2.12
C LEU A 89 -3.60 5.83 3.13
N LEU A 90 -3.32 5.14 4.22
CA LEU A 90 -4.21 5.09 5.36
C LEU A 90 -4.08 6.39 6.17
N PRO A 91 -5.15 6.83 6.85
CA PRO A 91 -5.03 7.87 7.86
C PRO A 91 -3.95 7.47 8.87
N VAL A 92 -3.02 8.37 9.15
CA VAL A 92 -2.09 8.18 10.26
C VAL A 92 -2.94 8.15 11.54
N PRO A 93 -2.81 7.14 12.41
CA PRO A 93 -3.49 7.14 13.69
C PRO A 93 -3.15 8.45 14.41
N GLY A 94 -4.18 9.20 14.83
CA GLY A 94 -3.98 10.48 15.49
C GLY A 94 -2.97 10.32 16.61
N ALA A 95 -1.89 11.10 16.57
CA ALA A 95 -1.00 11.23 17.71
C ALA A 95 -1.82 11.82 18.86
N GLU A 96 -2.03 11.04 19.91
CA GLU A 96 -2.44 11.59 21.22
C GLU A 96 -1.33 12.46 21.80
#